data_AF-A0A2S6TJK5-F1
#
_entry.id   AF-A0A2S6TJK5-F1
#
_cell.length_a   1.000
_cell.length_b   1.000
_cell.length_c   1.000
_cell.angle_alpha   90.00
_cell.angle_beta   90.00
_cell.angle_gamma   90.00
#
_symmetry.space_group_name_H-M   'P 1'
#
loop_
_entity.id
_entity.type
_entity.pdbx_description
1 polymer ?
#
loop_
_entity_poly.entity_id
_entity_poly.type
_entity_poly.pdbx_seq_one_letter_code
_entity_poly.pdbx_strand_id
1 'polypeptide(L)'
;MVKSSVTYVIFDVYGTVVDWRSSVIAEAQALGERKGIEGVDWEAFTDAWKAAYRPSMDEVNAGRRPWTTNDVLQRQRLDVIAGEFGLQGLSEADKDGLN
;
A
#
# COMPACT_ATOMS: atom_id res chain seq x y z
N MET A 1 -19.51 39.10 -7.49
CA MET A 1 -18.36 38.31 -6.98
C MET A 1 -18.85 37.58 -5.74
N VAL A 2 -18.98 36.25 -5.77
CA VAL A 2 -19.40 35.49 -4.58
C VAL A 2 -18.19 35.38 -3.65
N LYS A 3 -18.26 36.02 -2.47
CA LYS A 3 -17.32 35.76 -1.38
C LYS A 3 -17.64 34.38 -0.82
N SER A 4 -16.73 33.42 -0.99
CA SER A 4 -16.85 32.13 -0.33
C SER A 4 -16.65 32.29 1.18
N SER A 5 -17.58 31.77 1.98
CA SER A 5 -17.51 31.74 3.45
C SER A 5 -16.77 30.51 4.00
N VAL A 6 -16.06 29.79 3.13
CA VAL A 6 -15.33 28.56 3.50
C VAL A 6 -14.13 28.92 4.39
N THR A 7 -14.09 28.34 5.59
CA THR A 7 -13.00 28.52 6.56
C THR A 7 -12.02 27.35 6.60
N TYR A 8 -12.40 26.17 6.08
CA TYR A 8 -11.56 24.97 6.08
C TYR A 8 -11.70 24.20 4.78
N VAL A 9 -10.59 23.62 4.34
CA VAL A 9 -10.54 22.65 3.23
C VAL A 9 -9.73 21.46 3.74
N ILE A 10 -10.33 20.28 3.64
CA ILE A 10 -9.71 19.00 4.04
C ILE A 10 -9.54 18.19 2.77
N PHE A 11 -8.39 17.54 2.64
CA PHE A 11 -8.03 16.77 1.47
C PHE A 11 -7.93 15.30 1.82
N ASP A 12 -8.53 14.47 0.96
CA ASP A 12 -8.02 13.12 0.78
C ASP A 12 -6.55 13.18 0.32
N VAL A 13 -5.73 12.19 0.68
CA VAL A 13 -4.27 12.26 0.47
C VAL A 13 -3.83 11.34 -0.66
N TYR A 14 -4.14 10.04 -0.58
CA TYR A 14 -3.65 9.05 -1.55
C TYR A 14 -4.36 9.20 -2.90
N GLY A 15 -3.63 9.62 -3.92
CA GLY A 15 -4.13 9.84 -5.27
C GLY A 15 -4.66 11.26 -5.50
N THR A 16 -5.16 11.91 -4.46
CA THR A 16 -5.59 13.32 -4.53
C THR A 16 -4.42 14.30 -4.36
N VAL A 17 -3.54 14.06 -3.38
CA VAL A 17 -2.40 14.95 -3.06
C VAL A 17 -1.06 14.31 -3.45
N VAL A 18 -0.94 12.98 -3.32
CA VAL A 18 0.30 12.26 -3.62
C VAL A 18 0.08 11.16 -4.65
N ASP A 19 1.06 10.99 -5.55
CA ASP A 19 1.17 9.80 -6.41
C ASP A 19 1.80 8.65 -5.62
N TRP A 20 0.95 7.93 -4.90
CA TRP A 20 1.39 6.77 -4.13
C TRP A 20 1.86 5.61 -5.01
N ARG A 21 1.32 5.46 -6.23
CA ARG A 21 1.57 4.27 -7.06
C ARG A 21 3.00 4.28 -7.56
N SER A 22 3.43 5.38 -8.16
CA SER A 22 4.79 5.50 -8.68
C SER A 22 5.84 5.43 -7.57
N SER A 23 5.56 6.02 -6.40
CA SER A 23 6.46 5.95 -5.23
C SER A 23 6.65 4.52 -4.74
N VAL A 24 5.57 3.75 -4.56
CA VAL A 24 5.67 2.36 -4.09
C VAL A 24 6.36 1.47 -5.11
N ILE A 25 6.08 1.65 -6.41
CA ILE A 25 6.79 0.92 -7.48
C ILE A 25 8.30 1.20 -7.41
N ALA A 26 8.69 2.46 -7.28
CA ALA A 26 10.10 2.84 -7.22
C ALA A 26 10.81 2.23 -6.00
N GLU A 27 10.16 2.21 -4.83
CA GLU A 27 10.71 1.58 -3.63
C GLU A 27 10.83 0.06 -3.77
N ALA A 28 9.83 -0.59 -4.35
CA ALA A 28 9.84 -2.02 -4.59
C ALA A 28 10.91 -2.43 -5.63
N GLN A 29 11.06 -1.65 -6.71
CA GLN A 29 12.14 -1.81 -7.68
C GLN A 29 13.52 -1.63 -7.01
N ALA A 30 13.70 -0.57 -6.21
CA ALA A 30 14.94 -0.34 -5.50
C ALA A 30 15.26 -1.45 -4.50
N LEU A 31 14.25 -2.04 -3.85
CA LEU A 31 14.44 -3.23 -3.02
C LEU A 31 14.91 -4.42 -3.86
N GLY A 32 14.25 -4.66 -5.01
CA GLY A 32 14.63 -5.70 -5.95
C GLY A 32 16.09 -5.59 -6.39
N GLU A 33 16.53 -4.39 -6.80
CA GLU A 33 17.92 -4.10 -7.17
C GLU A 33 18.90 -4.39 -6.03
N ARG A 34 18.62 -3.91 -4.81
CA ARG A 34 19.50 -4.14 -3.63
C ARG A 34 19.63 -5.62 -3.27
N LYS A 35 18.63 -6.44 -3.60
CA LYS A 35 18.57 -7.86 -3.25
C LYS A 35 18.92 -8.79 -4.41
N GLY A 36 19.14 -8.25 -5.61
CA GLY A 36 19.37 -9.06 -6.82
C GLY A 36 18.14 -9.89 -7.21
N ILE A 37 16.93 -9.36 -6.98
CA ILE A 37 15.68 -10.01 -7.36
C ILE A 37 15.37 -9.64 -8.82
N GLU A 38 15.27 -10.65 -9.67
CA GLU A 38 14.99 -10.50 -11.09
C GLU A 38 13.66 -11.16 -11.47
N GLY A 39 13.04 -10.70 -12.56
CA GLY A 39 11.83 -11.32 -13.13
C GLY A 39 10.52 -11.02 -12.41
N VAL A 40 10.52 -10.10 -11.43
CA VAL A 40 9.30 -9.65 -10.73
C VAL A 40 8.69 -8.45 -11.45
N ASP A 41 7.40 -8.53 -11.75
CA ASP A 41 6.61 -7.39 -12.19
C ASP A 41 6.19 -6.53 -10.97
N TRP A 42 6.98 -5.49 -10.70
CA TRP A 42 6.78 -4.61 -9.55
C TRP A 42 5.54 -3.71 -9.68
N GLU A 43 5.04 -3.49 -10.90
CA GLU A 43 3.77 -2.79 -11.11
C GLU A 43 2.60 -3.68 -10.69
N ALA A 44 2.58 -4.91 -11.20
CA ALA A 44 1.56 -5.89 -10.83
C ALA A 44 1.59 -6.22 -9.33
N PHE A 45 2.77 -6.30 -8.73
CA PHE A 45 2.96 -6.47 -7.28
C PHE A 45 2.29 -5.32 -6.51
N THR A 46 2.57 -4.07 -6.90
CA THR A 46 2.02 -2.88 -6.24
C THR A 46 0.51 -2.81 -6.35
N ASP A 47 -0.04 -3.10 -7.54
CA ASP A 47 -1.48 -3.10 -7.79
C ASP A 47 -2.18 -4.20 -6.98
N ALA A 48 -1.61 -5.41 -6.93
CA ALA A 48 -2.14 -6.53 -6.16
C ALA A 48 -2.10 -6.29 -4.64
N TRP A 49 -1.07 -5.58 -4.16
CA TRP A 49 -0.95 -5.17 -2.77
C TRP A 49 -2.06 -4.20 -2.39
N LYS A 50 -2.26 -3.14 -3.17
CA LYS A 50 -3.25 -2.09 -2.84
C LYS A 50 -4.69 -2.51 -3.13
N ALA A 51 -4.94 -3.46 -4.02
CA ALA A 51 -6.28 -3.97 -4.31
C ALA A 51 -7.04 -4.50 -3.09
N ALA A 52 -6.33 -5.03 -2.08
CA ALA A 52 -6.96 -5.57 -0.86
C ALA A 52 -7.31 -4.51 0.18
N TYR A 53 -6.93 -3.24 -0.02
CA TYR A 53 -7.25 -2.15 0.90
C TYR A 53 -8.77 -2.03 1.13
N ARG A 54 -9.54 -1.99 0.04
CA ARG A 54 -10.99 -1.78 0.14
C ARG A 54 -11.71 -2.97 0.81
N PRO A 55 -11.49 -4.23 0.40
CA PRO A 55 -12.07 -5.39 1.08
C PRO A 55 -11.73 -5.44 2.57
N SER A 56 -10.48 -5.15 2.95
CA SER A 56 -10.03 -5.20 4.34
C SER A 56 -10.70 -4.13 5.21
N MET A 57 -10.88 -2.91 4.68
CA MET A 57 -11.66 -1.87 5.36
C MET A 57 -13.14 -2.23 5.47
N ASP A 58 -13.71 -2.87 4.45
CA ASP A 58 -15.13 -3.26 4.46
C ASP A 58 -15.43 -4.29 5.55
N GLU A 59 -14.48 -5.15 5.91
CA GLU A 59 -14.61 -6.06 7.06
C GLU A 59 -14.65 -5.32 8.40
N VAL A 60 -13.82 -4.29 8.57
CA VAL A 60 -13.81 -3.43 9.77
C VAL A 60 -15.11 -2.65 9.85
N ASN A 61 -15.54 -2.03 8.75
CA ASN A 61 -16.78 -1.25 8.66
C ASN A 61 -18.03 -2.11 8.94
N ALA A 62 -18.00 -3.38 8.54
CA ALA A 62 -19.09 -4.33 8.80
C ALA A 62 -19.03 -4.99 10.19
N GLY A 63 -18.04 -4.64 11.02
CA GLY A 63 -17.87 -5.22 12.36
C GLY A 63 -17.43 -6.69 12.37
N ARG A 64 -17.01 -7.24 11.22
CA ARG A 64 -16.47 -8.62 11.13
C ARG A 64 -15.04 -8.72 11.67
N ARG A 65 -14.37 -7.57 11.79
CA ARG A 65 -13.02 -7.43 12.33
C ARG A 65 -12.96 -6.23 13.30
N PRO A 66 -12.19 -6.30 14.39
CA PRO A 66 -11.94 -5.14 15.25
C PRO A 66 -11.30 -3.97 14.48
N TRP A 67 -11.47 -2.75 15.00
CA TRP A 67 -10.79 -1.58 14.48
C TRP A 67 -9.26 -1.79 14.45
N THR A 68 -8.64 -1.34 13.37
CA THR A 68 -7.18 -1.39 13.17
C THR A 68 -6.76 -0.28 12.21
N THR A 69 -5.47 0.05 12.19
CA THR A 69 -4.92 1.04 11.26
C THR A 69 -4.76 0.47 9.85
N ASN A 70 -4.71 1.35 8.85
CA ASN A 70 -4.38 0.97 7.49
C ASN A 70 -3.00 0.30 7.40
N ASP A 71 -2.00 0.77 8.14
CA ASP A 71 -0.65 0.19 8.14
C ASP A 71 -0.67 -1.30 8.52
N VAL A 72 -1.47 -1.68 9.52
CA VAL A 72 -1.64 -3.10 9.90
C VAL A 72 -2.30 -3.90 8.77
N LEU A 73 -3.29 -3.33 8.09
CA LEU A 73 -3.97 -4.00 6.96
C LEU A 73 -3.00 -4.19 5.77
N GLN A 74 -2.21 -3.16 5.45
CA GLN A 74 -1.23 -3.21 4.37
C GLN A 74 -0.12 -4.21 4.70
N ARG A 75 0.40 -4.21 5.92
CA ARG A 75 1.47 -5.13 6.34
C ARG A 75 1.05 -6.60 6.28
N GLN A 76 -0.18 -6.90 6.69
CA GLN A 76 -0.75 -8.24 6.57
C GLN A 76 -0.93 -8.66 5.11
N ARG A 77 -1.37 -7.74 4.25
CA ARG A 77 -1.50 -8.03 2.82
C ARG A 77 -0.13 -8.24 2.16
N LEU A 78 0.89 -7.52 2.59
CA LEU A 78 2.25 -7.63 2.06
C LEU A 78 2.80 -9.05 2.22
N ASP A 79 2.54 -9.71 3.36
CA ASP A 79 2.95 -11.11 3.55
C ASP A 79 2.32 -12.06 2.54
N VAL A 80 1.04 -11.84 2.22
CA VAL A 80 0.32 -12.67 1.24
C VAL A 80 0.86 -12.42 -0.16
N ILE A 81 0.98 -11.16 -0.57
CA ILE A 81 1.44 -10.79 -1.91
C ILE A 81 2.91 -11.15 -2.13
N ALA A 82 3.77 -11.02 -1.12
CA ALA A 82 5.15 -11.50 -1.23
C ALA A 82 5.20 -12.99 -1.59
N GLY A 83 4.30 -13.80 -1.04
CA GLY A 83 4.15 -15.20 -1.42
C GLY A 83 3.71 -15.40 -2.88
N GLU A 84 2.70 -14.66 -3.32
CA GLU A 84 2.14 -14.75 -4.68
C GLU A 84 3.16 -14.36 -5.77
N PHE A 85 4.09 -13.46 -5.46
CA PHE A 85 5.14 -12.97 -6.37
C PHE A 85 6.49 -13.67 -6.21
N GLY A 86 6.58 -14.76 -5.44
CA GLY A 86 7.84 -15.51 -5.28
C GLY A 86 8.90 -14.81 -4.42
N LEU A 87 8.47 -13.89 -3.57
CA LEU A 87 9.31 -13.06 -2.70
C LEU A 87 9.40 -13.60 -1.26
N GLN A 88 9.26 -14.92 -1.06
CA GLN A 88 9.30 -15.52 0.29
C GLN A 88 10.65 -15.36 1.01
N GLY A 89 11.71 -15.01 0.26
CA GLY A 89 13.04 -14.72 0.81
C GLY A 89 13.21 -13.32 1.41
N LEU A 90 12.21 -12.45 1.31
CA LEU A 90 12.26 -11.13 1.95
C LEU A 90 12.27 -11.26 3.47
N SER A 91 13.23 -10.59 4.11
CA SER A 91 13.27 -10.50 5.56
C SER A 91 12.15 -9.59 6.09
N GLU A 92 11.85 -9.69 7.38
CA GLU A 92 10.88 -8.78 8.01
C GLU A 92 11.31 -7.32 7.87
N ALA A 93 12.61 -7.03 7.97
CA ALA A 93 13.14 -5.68 7.75
C ALA A 93 12.93 -5.18 6.31
N ASP A 94 12.94 -6.06 5.31
CA ASP A 94 12.66 -5.68 3.92
C ASP A 94 11.18 -5.34 3.74
N LYS A 95 10.28 -6.12 4.37
CA LYS A 95 8.84 -5.88 4.33
C LYS A 95 8.45 -4.63 5.09
N ASP A 96 9.06 -4.40 6.25
CA ASP A 96 8.85 -3.19 7.05
C ASP A 96 9.40 -1.95 6.34
N GLY A 97 10.44 -2.09 5.51
CA GLY A 97 10.95 -1.01 4.67
C GLY A 97 10.02 -0.60 3.52
N LEU A 98 9.06 -1.45 3.13
CA LEU A 98 8.05 -1.12 2.11
C LEU A 98 6.75 -0.56 2.72
N ASN A 99 6.50 -0.79 4.01
CA ASN A 99 5.21 -0.54 4.67
C ASN A 99 5.25 0.65 5.62
#